data_AF-A0A7J2KJZ7-F1
#
_entry.id   AF-A0A7J2KJZ7-F1
#
_cell.length_a   1.000
_cell.length_b   1.000
_cell.length_c   1.000
_cell.angle_alpha   90.00
_cell.angle_beta   90.00
_cell.angle_gamma   90.00
#
_symmetry.space_group_name_H-M   'P 1'
#
loop_
_entity.id
_entity.type
_entity.pdbx_description
1 polymer ?
#
loop_
_entity_poly.entity_id
_entity_poly.type
_entity_poly.pdbx_seq_one_letter_code
_entity_poly.pdbx_strand_id
1 'polypeptide(L)'
;MKKEKVSRGWRTLAIILLILSVSMIILTIISIHQNTQQVKNTNICYYDICSDYPDAYYENDVCTCYDYDVLGNEQVAYTEYMGKR
;
A
#
# COMPACT_ATOMS: atom_id res chain seq x y z
N MET A 1 15.77 -37.70 38.82
CA MET A 1 15.23 -36.59 38.00
C MET A 1 16.17 -35.39 38.12
N LYS A 2 16.91 -35.08 37.06
CA LYS A 2 17.81 -33.92 37.01
C LYS A 2 16.95 -32.69 36.69
N LYS A 3 16.72 -31.82 37.67
CA LYS A 3 16.01 -30.55 37.44
C LYS A 3 16.93 -29.67 36.63
N GLU A 4 16.65 -29.52 35.33
CA GLU A 4 17.37 -28.59 34.48
C GLU A 4 17.25 -27.18 35.05
N LYS A 5 18.41 -26.57 35.28
CA LYS A 5 18.53 -25.21 35.80
C LYS A 5 18.10 -24.28 34.66
N VAL A 6 16.82 -23.89 34.64
CA VAL A 6 16.28 -22.94 33.65
C VAL A 6 17.18 -21.70 33.68
N SER A 7 17.99 -21.54 32.62
CA SER A 7 18.96 -20.46 32.56
C SER A 7 18.20 -19.16 32.36
N ARG A 8 18.62 -18.07 33.04
CA ARG A 8 17.98 -16.75 32.89
C ARG A 8 17.92 -16.29 31.43
N GLY A 9 18.81 -16.79 30.57
CA GLY A 9 18.86 -16.49 29.14
C GLY A 9 17.59 -16.88 28.37
N TRP A 10 16.86 -17.92 28.78
CA TRP A 10 15.58 -18.26 28.12
C TRP A 10 14.57 -17.14 28.25
N ARG A 11 14.48 -16.50 29.43
CA ARG A 11 13.53 -15.39 29.65
C ARG A 11 13.85 -14.20 28.76
N THR A 12 15.13 -13.86 28.62
CA THR A 12 15.58 -12.79 27.72
C THR A 12 15.27 -13.13 26.26
N LEU A 13 15.53 -14.37 25.83
CA LEU A 13 15.20 -14.84 24.48
C LEU A 13 13.70 -14.76 24.20
N ALA A 14 12.87 -15.17 25.16
CA ALA A 14 11.41 -15.11 25.04
C ALA A 14 10.90 -13.66 24.90
N ILE A 15 11.48 -12.72 25.65
CA ILE A 15 11.13 -11.29 25.53
C ILE A 15 11.52 -10.75 24.16
N ILE A 16 12.71 -11.08 23.65
CA ILE A 16 13.15 -10.65 22.31
C ILE A 16 12.22 -11.20 21.23
N LEU A 17 11.86 -12.48 21.31
CA LEU A 17 10.92 -13.10 20.36
C LEU A 17 9.54 -12.45 20.42
N LEU A 18 9.08 -12.06 21.61
CA LEU A 18 7.81 -11.36 21.79
C LEU A 18 7.86 -9.95 21.15
N ILE A 19 8.95 -9.21 21.33
CA ILE A 19 9.10 -7.89 20.70
C ILE A 19 9.12 -8.03 19.17
N LEU A 20 9.84 -9.02 18.64
CA LEU A 20 9.90 -9.29 17.20
C LEU A 20 8.55 -9.73 16.62
N SER A 21 7.75 -10.50 17.36
CA SER A 21 6.43 -10.91 16.88
C SER A 21 5.46 -9.72 16.84
N VAL A 22 5.49 -8.86 17.87
CA VAL A 22 4.68 -7.64 17.91
C VAL A 22 5.08 -6.68 16.80
N SER A 23 6.38 -6.47 16.55
CA SER A 23 6.83 -5.59 15.47
C SER A 23 6.39 -6.10 14.10
N MET A 24 6.46 -7.41 13.85
CA MET A 24 5.95 -8.01 12.62
C MET A 24 4.45 -7.77 12.43
N ILE A 25 3.64 -7.90 13.48
CA ILE A 25 2.20 -7.63 13.41
C ILE A 25 1.92 -6.16 13.07
N ILE A 26 2.67 -5.22 13.65
CA ILE A 26 2.49 -3.79 13.36
C ILE A 26 2.81 -3.51 11.88
N LEU A 27 3.91 -4.06 11.38
CA LEU A 27 4.33 -3.87 9.99
C LEU A 27 3.32 -4.47 9.00
N THR A 28 2.74 -5.63 9.30
CA THR A 28 1.71 -6.23 8.42
C THR A 28 0.44 -5.37 8.38
N ILE A 29 0.00 -4.83 9.51
CA ILE A 29 -1.16 -3.93 9.55
C ILE A 29 -0.92 -2.68 8.70
N ILE A 30 0.26 -2.05 8.83
CA ILE A 30 0.62 -0.86 8.05
C ILE A 30 0.63 -1.20 6.54
N SER A 31 1.23 -2.33 6.18
CA SER A 31 1.30 -2.78 4.79
C SER A 31 -0.09 -3.01 4.18
N ILE A 32 -0.98 -3.69 4.90
CA ILE A 32 -2.37 -3.91 4.45
C ILE A 32 -3.10 -2.57 4.30
N HIS A 33 -2.93 -1.66 5.24
CA HIS A 33 -3.54 -0.34 5.18
C HIS A 33 -3.07 0.45 3.95
N GLN A 34 -1.76 0.51 3.70
CA GLN A 34 -1.19 1.18 2.53
C GLN A 34 -1.70 0.56 1.22
N ASN A 35 -1.72 -0.77 1.13
CA ASN A 35 -2.23 -1.46 -0.05
C ASN A 35 -3.72 -1.17 -0.29
N THR A 36 -4.52 -1.13 0.78
CA THR A 36 -5.95 -0.81 0.69
C THR A 36 -6.18 0.63 0.23
N GLN A 37 -5.36 1.59 0.71
CA GLN A 37 -5.44 2.98 0.25
C GLN A 37 -5.02 3.12 -1.21
N GLN A 38 -3.96 2.44 -1.63
CA GLN A 38 -3.53 2.38 -3.04
C GLN A 38 -4.68 1.89 -3.92
N VAL A 39 -5.25 0.71 -3.63
CA VAL A 39 -6.38 0.17 -4.40
C VAL A 39 -7.57 1.13 -4.43
N LYS A 40 -7.89 1.76 -3.30
CA LYS A 40 -8.97 2.75 -3.24
C LYS A 40 -8.71 3.95 -4.14
N ASN A 41 -7.51 4.53 -4.07
CA ASN A 41 -7.16 5.70 -4.88
C ASN A 41 -7.09 5.37 -6.37
N THR A 42 -6.55 4.19 -6.69
CA THR A 42 -6.58 3.64 -8.05
C THR A 42 -8.01 3.55 -8.56
N ASN A 43 -8.93 2.96 -7.78
CA ASN A 43 -10.33 2.86 -8.18
C ASN A 43 -11.00 4.22 -8.36
N ILE A 44 -10.76 5.18 -7.46
CA ILE A 44 -11.26 6.56 -7.62
C ILE A 44 -10.69 7.19 -8.91
N CYS A 45 -9.42 6.96 -9.21
CA CYS A 45 -8.83 7.45 -10.46
C CYS A 45 -9.55 6.89 -11.69
N TYR A 46 -9.71 5.57 -11.78
CA TYR A 46 -10.34 4.92 -12.93
C TYR A 46 -11.85 5.20 -13.05
N TYR A 47 -12.58 5.17 -11.94
CA TYR A 47 -14.05 5.13 -11.98
C TYR A 47 -14.73 6.44 -11.60
N ASP A 48 -14.07 7.33 -10.86
CA ASP A 48 -14.65 8.62 -10.45
C ASP A 48 -14.04 9.79 -11.22
N ILE A 49 -12.71 9.86 -11.34
CA ILE A 49 -12.01 10.99 -11.97
C ILE A 49 -11.94 10.83 -13.49
N CYS A 50 -11.48 9.67 -13.96
CA CYS A 50 -11.27 9.40 -15.38
C CYS A 50 -12.40 8.60 -16.02
N SER A 51 -13.62 8.62 -15.45
CA SER A 51 -14.75 7.80 -15.94
C SER A 51 -15.10 8.03 -17.41
N ASP A 52 -14.82 9.23 -17.90
CA ASP A 52 -15.14 9.67 -19.26
C ASP A 52 -13.98 9.52 -20.24
N TYR A 53 -12.83 8.99 -19.77
CA TYR A 53 -11.63 8.81 -20.57
C TYR A 53 -11.42 7.33 -20.91
N PRO A 54 -10.87 7.01 -22.09
CA PRO A 54 -10.65 5.64 -22.52
C PRO A 54 -9.57 4.91 -21.71
N ASP A 55 -8.59 5.64 -21.16
CA ASP A 55 -7.55 5.06 -20.32
C ASP A 55 -7.16 6.01 -19.16
N ALA A 56 -6.64 5.43 -18.08
CA ALA A 56 -6.18 6.15 -16.92
C ALA A 56 -5.01 5.45 -16.24
N TYR A 57 -4.21 6.21 -15.51
CA TYR A 57 -3.08 5.70 -14.75
C TYR A 57 -2.93 6.45 -13.43
N TYR A 58 -2.79 5.71 -12.33
CA TYR A 58 -2.57 6.27 -11.00
C TYR A 58 -1.18 5.89 -10.48
N GLU A 59 -0.37 6.91 -10.19
CA GLU A 59 0.95 6.72 -9.59
C GLU A 59 1.33 7.93 -8.70
N ASN A 60 2.00 7.68 -7.58
CA ASN A 60 2.53 8.72 -6.68
C ASN A 60 1.50 9.80 -6.29
N ASP A 61 0.27 9.37 -5.96
CA ASP A 61 -0.86 10.27 -5.64
C ASP A 61 -1.30 11.19 -6.79
N VAL A 62 -0.96 10.85 -8.03
CA VAL A 62 -1.40 11.54 -9.24
C VAL A 62 -2.23 10.58 -10.08
N CYS A 63 -3.44 11.01 -10.41
CA CYS A 63 -4.29 10.35 -11.39
C CYS A 63 -4.13 11.06 -12.74
N THR A 64 -3.83 10.31 -13.80
CA THR A 64 -3.66 10.81 -15.16
C THR A 64 -4.68 10.13 -16.05
N CYS A 65 -5.50 10.91 -16.75
CA CYS A 65 -6.45 10.42 -17.74
C CYS A 65 -5.90 10.65 -19.15
N TYR A 66 -6.06 9.67 -20.02
CA TYR A 66 -5.57 9.71 -21.39
C TYR A 66 -6.71 9.68 -22.39
N ASP A 67 -6.48 10.31 -23.54
CA ASP A 67 -7.34 10.21 -24.71
C ASP A 67 -6.49 9.84 -25.93
N TYR A 68 -7.13 9.50 -27.05
CA TYR A 68 -6.46 9.16 -28.29
C TYR A 68 -6.70 10.25 -29.34
N ASP A 69 -5.62 10.69 -29.98
CA ASP A 69 -5.75 11.60 -31.11
C ASP A 69 -6.37 10.92 -32.34
N VAL A 70 -6.62 11.70 -33.40
CA VAL A 70 -7.19 11.20 -34.66
C VAL A 70 -6.34 10.13 -35.36
N LEU A 71 -5.07 9.97 -34.96
CA LEU A 71 -4.15 8.94 -35.45
C LEU A 71 -4.06 7.74 -34.49
N GLY A 72 -4.76 7.78 -33.35
CA GLY A 72 -4.74 6.73 -32.33
C GLY A 72 -3.55 6.80 -31.37
N ASN A 73 -2.83 7.92 -31.29
CA ASN A 73 -1.77 8.07 -30.30
C ASN A 73 -2.35 8.52 -28.96
N GLU A 74 -1.91 7.87 -27.90
CA GLU A 74 -2.24 8.23 -26.52
C GLU A 74 -1.69 9.62 -26.17
N GLN A 75 -2.53 10.47 -25.59
CA GLN A 75 -2.18 11.79 -25.10
C GLN A 75 -2.76 12.03 -23.71
N VAL A 76 -1.99 12.71 -22.85
CA VAL A 76 -2.49 13.12 -21.54
C VAL A 76 -3.57 14.18 -21.75
N ALA A 77 -4.79 13.88 -21.34
CA ALA A 77 -5.92 14.78 -21.46
C ALA A 77 -6.19 15.52 -20.14
N TYR A 78 -5.98 14.85 -19.00
CA TYR A 78 -6.23 15.43 -17.68
C TYR A 78 -5.32 14.84 -16.60
N THR A 79 -4.96 15.62 -15.60
CA THR A 79 -4.23 15.17 -14.41
C THR A 79 -4.85 15.75 -13.13
N GLU A 80 -5.09 14.89 -12.14
CA GLU A 80 -5.60 15.25 -10.81
C GLU A 80 -4.59 14.83 -9.74
N TYR A 81 -4.23 15.75 -8.85
CA TYR A 81 -3.46 15.44 -7.65
C TYR A 81 -4.40 14.96 -6.54
N MET A 82 -4.28 13.69 -6.16
CA MET A 82 -5.10 13.03 -5.14
C MET A 82 -4.49 13.09 -3.73
N GLY A 83 -3.39 13.85 -3.56
CA GLY A 83 -2.68 13.99 -2.29
C GLY A 83 -3.61 14.30 -1.12
N LYS A 84 -3.35 13.65 0.03
CA LYS A 84 -4.14 13.63 1.28
C LYS A 84 -5.23 14.71 1.35
N ARG A 85 -6.47 14.37 0.95
CA ARG A 85 -7.67 15.04 1.45
C ARG A 85 -7.90 14.66 2.91
#